data_AF-A0A933MBM9-F1
#
_entry.id   AF-A0A933MBM9-F1
#
_cell.length_a   1.000
_cell.length_b   1.000
_cell.length_c   1.000
_cell.angle_alpha   90.00
_cell.angle_beta   90.00
_cell.angle_gamma   90.00
#
_symmetry.space_group_name_H-M   'P 1'
#
loop_
_entity.id
_entity.type
_entity.pdbx_description
1 polymer ?
#
loop_
_entity_poly.entity_id
_entity_poly.type
_entity_poly.pdbx_seq_one_letter_code
_entity_poly.pdbx_strand_id
1 'polypeptide(L)'
;MELLEPGLGLRLGQGPAARGEWLCFIDADTVARPAMLKDCLSYCLGRDVEFLSLIPAEAAVSFSERVFLPSIFMIIAASMDFRRVNDPADPYALANGQFMLFKRSAYEGLGGHGAVAGEIMEDIALARLAKKAGIRYRWVFGEKVVETRMYRGLSDIWHGFSKNMSEIMRGRDAGVCVVMALKSFTLGWGSVVLPLAFWGLGSQDPAGAMAFWMCAAASAALFLAQAATVLDLQVPVGYAVFLPAGFTLHAAITLNSCLNAGQRRWKDRVYGSS
;
A
#
# COMPACT_ATOMS: atom_id res chain seq x y z
N MET A 1 -8.78 30.23 -6.42
CA MET A 1 -9.43 30.87 -5.26
C MET A 1 -8.40 30.86 -4.13
N GLU A 2 -7.85 32.03 -3.81
CA GLU A 2 -6.75 32.19 -2.85
C GLU A 2 -7.36 32.30 -1.45
N LEU A 3 -7.27 31.22 -0.66
CA LEU A 3 -7.65 31.24 0.76
C LEU A 3 -6.35 31.42 1.56
N LEU A 4 -6.21 32.59 2.20
CA LEU A 4 -5.14 32.89 3.14
C LEU A 4 -5.57 32.42 4.53
N GLU A 5 -4.88 31.42 5.09
CA GLU A 5 -4.93 31.10 6.53
C GLU A 5 -3.89 32.00 7.24
N PRO A 6 -4.30 33.02 8.02
CA PRO A 6 -3.36 33.92 8.67
C PRO A 6 -2.62 33.18 9.79
N GLY A 7 -1.31 32.99 9.64
CA GLY A 7 -0.43 32.46 10.70
C GLY A 7 0.56 31.38 10.29
N LEU A 8 0.38 30.72 9.13
CA LEU A 8 1.26 29.63 8.66
C LEU A 8 2.04 29.90 7.37
N GLY A 9 1.93 31.10 6.77
CA GLY A 9 2.62 31.43 5.52
C GLY A 9 2.19 30.58 4.31
N LEU A 10 1.09 29.82 4.42
CA LEU A 10 0.57 28.97 3.35
C LEU A 10 -0.08 29.85 2.27
N ARG A 11 0.42 29.76 1.02
CA ARG A 11 -0.26 30.28 -0.17
C ARG A 11 -0.75 29.11 -1.01
N LEU A 12 -2.06 28.91 -1.06
CA LEU A 12 -2.70 27.87 -1.87
C LEU A 12 -2.79 28.34 -3.32
N GLY A 13 -1.91 27.82 -4.18
CA GLY A 13 -2.05 27.90 -5.63
C GLY A 13 -2.14 26.50 -6.22
N GLN A 14 -2.96 26.31 -7.25
CA GLN A 14 -3.07 25.02 -7.95
C GLN A 14 -2.14 25.02 -9.17
N GLY A 15 -1.44 23.90 -9.38
CA GLY A 15 -0.59 23.70 -10.55
C GLY A 15 0.68 24.57 -10.57
N PRO A 16 1.24 24.89 -11.75
CA PRO A 16 2.49 25.62 -11.91
C PRO A 16 2.51 27.03 -11.28
N ALA A 17 1.34 27.57 -10.93
CA ALA A 17 1.18 28.87 -10.30
C ALA A 17 1.26 28.82 -8.76
N ALA A 18 1.47 27.66 -8.14
CA ALA A 18 1.66 27.56 -6.70
C ALA A 18 2.91 28.34 -6.26
N ARG A 19 2.75 29.25 -5.28
CA ARG A 19 3.84 30.12 -4.76
C ARG A 19 4.16 29.90 -3.28
N GLY A 20 3.52 28.95 -2.61
CA GLY A 20 3.79 28.64 -1.20
C GLY A 20 5.18 28.07 -0.96
N GLU A 21 5.74 28.25 0.24
CA GLU A 21 6.99 27.59 0.66
C GLU A 21 6.84 26.05 0.72
N TRP A 22 5.60 25.59 0.90
CA TRP A 22 5.23 24.17 0.90
C TRP A 22 4.35 23.84 -0.30
N LEU A 23 4.58 22.66 -0.86
CA LEU A 23 3.83 22.10 -1.99
C LEU A 23 3.09 20.86 -1.51
N CYS A 24 1.77 20.89 -1.57
CA CYS A 24 0.91 19.76 -1.25
C CYS A 24 0.39 19.14 -2.54
N PHE A 25 0.62 17.84 -2.70
CA PHE A 25 0.07 17.00 -3.75
C PHE A 25 -0.94 16.07 -3.10
N ILE A 26 -2.14 16.03 -3.65
CA ILE A 26 -3.24 15.19 -3.18
C ILE A 26 -4.01 14.70 -4.40
N ASP A 27 -4.31 13.41 -4.44
CA ASP A 27 -5.08 12.83 -5.54
C ASP A 27 -6.54 13.29 -5.50
N ALA A 28 -7.18 13.35 -6.67
CA ALA A 28 -8.55 13.83 -6.80
C ALA A 28 -9.60 12.95 -6.10
N ASP A 29 -9.27 11.69 -5.82
CA ASP A 29 -10.09 10.74 -5.09
C ASP A 29 -9.74 10.64 -3.59
N THR A 30 -8.83 11.50 -3.12
CA THR A 30 -8.41 11.59 -1.73
C THR A 30 -9.07 12.78 -1.05
N VAL A 31 -9.77 12.51 0.04
CA VAL A 31 -10.54 13.48 0.82
C VAL A 31 -9.74 13.88 2.05
N ALA A 32 -9.46 15.18 2.16
CA ALA A 32 -8.80 15.77 3.32
C ALA A 32 -9.79 16.02 4.47
N ARG A 33 -9.38 15.74 5.71
CA ARG A 33 -10.08 16.22 6.91
C ARG A 33 -9.81 17.73 7.09
N PRO A 34 -10.69 18.49 7.77
CA PRO A 34 -10.58 19.96 7.85
C PRO A 34 -9.23 20.50 8.34
N ALA A 35 -8.55 19.81 9.26
CA ALA A 35 -7.26 20.23 9.82
C ALA A 35 -6.03 19.64 9.10
N MET A 36 -6.22 18.87 8.02
CA MET A 36 -5.16 18.07 7.39
C MET A 36 -3.88 18.86 7.12
N LEU A 37 -3.96 20.00 6.42
CA LEU A 37 -2.77 20.77 6.06
C LEU A 37 -2.06 21.34 7.29
N LYS A 38 -2.83 21.81 8.28
CA LYS A 38 -2.31 22.33 9.54
C LYS A 38 -1.59 21.24 10.32
N ASP A 39 -2.18 20.06 10.43
CA ASP A 39 -1.62 18.93 11.17
C ASP A 39 -0.35 18.40 10.49
N CYS A 40 -0.38 18.25 9.16
CA CYS A 40 0.78 17.80 8.37
C CYS A 40 1.93 18.81 8.44
N LEU A 41 1.63 20.11 8.29
CA LEU A 41 2.66 21.14 8.38
C LEU A 41 3.24 21.24 9.79
N SER A 42 2.40 21.17 10.82
CA SER A 42 2.86 21.15 12.22
C SER A 42 3.74 19.93 12.49
N TYR A 43 3.40 18.76 11.93
CA TYR A 43 4.24 17.58 11.99
C TYR A 43 5.59 17.80 11.33
N CYS A 44 5.62 18.38 10.13
CA CYS A 44 6.85 18.63 9.40
C CYS A 44 7.76 19.63 10.10
N LEU A 45 7.22 20.77 10.53
CA LEU A 45 7.98 21.81 11.23
C LEU A 45 8.50 21.31 12.58
N GLY A 46 7.68 20.59 13.34
CA GLY A 46 8.06 20.07 14.65
C GLY A 46 9.09 18.93 14.63
N ARG A 47 9.35 18.33 13.46
CA ARG A 47 10.29 17.20 13.29
C ARG A 47 11.36 17.45 12.24
N ASP A 48 11.44 18.68 11.73
CA ASP A 48 12.36 19.07 10.66
C ASP A 48 12.29 18.10 9.45
N VAL A 49 11.08 17.79 9.00
CA VAL A 49 10.81 16.95 7.82
C VAL A 49 10.65 17.86 6.62
N GLU A 50 11.26 17.53 5.49
CA GLU A 50 11.17 18.30 4.24
C GLU A 50 10.33 17.61 3.16
N PHE A 51 10.10 16.30 3.30
CA PHE A 51 9.19 15.52 2.48
C PHE A 51 8.40 14.55 3.35
N LEU A 52 7.08 14.74 3.41
CA LEU A 52 6.14 13.86 4.07
C LEU A 52 5.28 13.13 3.03
N SER A 53 5.19 11.82 3.11
CA SER A 53 4.20 11.01 2.38
C SER A 53 3.31 10.28 3.38
N LEU A 54 1.99 10.36 3.17
CA LEU A 54 1.01 9.73 4.05
C LEU A 54 0.38 8.49 3.41
N ILE A 55 0.12 7.48 4.23
CA ILE A 55 -0.84 6.42 3.90
C ILE A 55 -2.22 6.85 4.38
N PRO A 56 -3.18 7.10 3.49
CA PRO A 56 -4.53 7.47 3.90
C PRO A 56 -5.29 6.28 4.48
N ALA A 57 -6.40 6.57 5.15
CA ALA A 57 -7.42 5.56 5.41
C ALA A 57 -7.97 5.09 4.07
N GLU A 58 -8.07 3.77 3.86
CA GLU A 58 -8.68 3.24 2.64
C GLU A 58 -10.16 2.91 2.89
N ALA A 59 -11.05 3.52 2.12
CA ALA A 59 -12.48 3.29 2.19
C ALA A 59 -12.89 2.07 1.33
N ALA A 60 -13.44 1.04 1.97
CA ALA A 60 -13.94 -0.16 1.31
C ALA A 60 -15.48 -0.19 1.22
N VAL A 61 -16.05 0.06 0.04
CA VAL A 61 -17.50 0.20 -0.14
C VAL A 61 -18.13 -1.01 -0.80
N SER A 62 -17.64 -1.44 -1.97
CA SER A 62 -18.22 -2.58 -2.68
C SER A 62 -17.85 -3.92 -2.04
N PHE A 63 -18.60 -4.98 -2.40
CA PHE A 63 -18.28 -6.34 -1.96
C PHE A 63 -16.84 -6.74 -2.30
N SER A 64 -16.39 -6.49 -3.53
CA SER A 64 -15.03 -6.82 -3.96
C SER A 64 -13.96 -6.01 -3.22
N GLU A 65 -14.22 -4.73 -2.94
CA GLU A 65 -13.31 -3.89 -2.13
C GLU A 65 -13.15 -4.50 -0.73
N ARG A 66 -14.27 -4.83 -0.08
CA ARG A 66 -14.30 -5.38 1.28
C ARG A 66 -13.73 -6.80 1.41
N VAL A 67 -13.72 -7.57 0.32
CA VAL A 67 -13.08 -8.90 0.27
C VAL A 67 -11.57 -8.78 0.02
N PHE A 68 -11.16 -7.90 -0.89
CA PHE A 68 -9.77 -7.86 -1.35
C PHE A 68 -8.85 -6.99 -0.48
N LEU A 69 -9.32 -5.80 -0.09
CA LEU A 69 -8.48 -4.81 0.60
C LEU A 69 -7.87 -5.34 1.92
N PRO A 70 -8.63 -6.01 2.80
CA PRO A 70 -8.04 -6.60 4.00
C PRO A 70 -6.92 -7.61 3.73
N SER A 71 -7.07 -8.44 2.68
CA SER A 71 -6.06 -9.42 2.29
C SER A 71 -4.81 -8.76 1.74
N ILE A 72 -4.95 -7.79 0.82
CA ILE A 72 -3.78 -7.15 0.20
C ILE A 72 -3.01 -6.28 1.18
N PHE A 73 -3.68 -5.55 2.08
CA PHE A 73 -2.98 -4.78 3.10
C PHE A 73 -2.26 -5.67 4.10
N MET A 74 -2.78 -6.86 4.41
CA MET A 74 -2.03 -7.85 5.20
C MET A 74 -0.77 -8.31 4.46
N ILE A 75 -0.86 -8.62 3.17
CA ILE A 75 0.30 -9.04 2.35
C ILE A 75 1.35 -7.93 2.30
N ILE A 76 0.92 -6.69 2.08
CA ILE A 76 1.77 -5.49 2.07
C ILE A 76 2.47 -5.36 3.42
N ALA A 77 1.72 -5.39 4.54
CA ALA A 77 2.28 -5.29 5.88
C ALA A 77 3.26 -6.43 6.20
N ALA A 78 3.00 -7.64 5.74
CA ALA A 78 3.89 -8.79 5.93
C ALA A 78 5.15 -8.74 5.04
N SER A 79 5.12 -7.95 3.96
CA SER A 79 6.19 -7.88 2.95
C SER A 79 7.05 -6.62 3.08
N MET A 80 6.61 -5.63 3.85
CA MET A 80 7.29 -4.34 4.04
C MET A 80 7.94 -4.23 5.42
N ASP A 81 9.08 -3.56 5.49
CA ASP A 81 9.74 -3.22 6.75
C ASP A 81 9.58 -1.72 7.02
N PHE A 82 8.51 -1.37 7.72
CA PHE A 82 8.18 0.03 8.02
C PHE A 82 9.25 0.74 8.88
N ARG A 83 10.09 0.01 9.61
CA ARG A 83 11.17 0.61 10.41
C ARG A 83 12.27 1.15 9.50
N ARG A 84 12.62 0.40 8.47
CA ARG A 84 13.66 0.79 7.48
C ARG A 84 13.24 1.99 6.63
N VAL A 85 11.94 2.17 6.37
CA VAL A 85 11.45 3.27 5.54
C VAL A 85 11.83 4.63 6.11
N ASN A 86 11.75 4.80 7.43
CA ASN A 86 12.04 6.07 8.10
C ASN A 86 13.50 6.20 8.60
N ASP A 87 14.33 5.17 8.39
CA ASP A 87 15.77 5.24 8.63
C ASP A 87 16.45 6.03 7.49
N PRO A 88 17.09 7.19 7.77
CA PRO A 88 17.81 7.96 6.75
C PRO A 88 19.03 7.23 6.17
N ALA A 89 19.61 6.28 6.90
CA ALA A 89 20.78 5.52 6.45
C ALA A 89 20.41 4.31 5.57
N ASP A 90 19.14 3.89 5.57
CA ASP A 90 18.68 2.75 4.79
C ASP A 90 18.11 3.20 3.43
N PRO A 91 18.54 2.65 2.29
CA PRO A 91 18.01 3.01 0.97
C PRO A 91 16.58 2.51 0.72
N TYR A 92 16.03 1.65 1.58
CA TYR A 92 14.66 1.16 1.47
C TYR A 92 13.67 2.31 1.63
N ALA A 93 12.88 2.57 0.58
CA ALA A 93 11.91 3.65 0.57
C ALA A 93 10.57 3.13 0.06
N LEU A 94 9.52 3.65 0.68
CA LEU A 94 8.13 3.59 0.24
C LEU A 94 7.65 5.02 0.15
N ALA A 95 6.63 5.27 -0.65
CA ALA A 95 5.81 6.47 -0.63
C ALA A 95 4.44 6.11 -1.19
N ASN A 96 3.47 6.98 -0.94
CA ASN A 96 2.15 6.91 -1.51
C ASN A 96 1.83 8.27 -2.14
N GLY A 97 1.60 8.24 -3.45
CA GLY A 97 1.29 9.42 -4.26
C GLY A 97 -0.05 10.10 -3.92
N GLN A 98 -0.98 9.42 -3.23
CA GLN A 98 -2.29 9.95 -2.85
C GLN A 98 -2.17 11.19 -1.96
N PHE A 99 -1.10 11.27 -1.16
CA PHE A 99 -0.77 12.45 -0.39
C PHE A 99 0.74 12.63 -0.21
N MET A 100 1.25 13.78 -0.65
CA MET A 100 2.63 14.19 -0.45
C MET A 100 2.74 15.68 -0.11
N LEU A 101 3.54 16.02 0.90
CA LEU A 101 3.81 17.39 1.30
C LEU A 101 5.33 17.64 1.27
N PHE A 102 5.76 18.59 0.46
CA PHE A 102 7.17 18.94 0.30
C PHE A 102 7.45 20.37 0.71
N LYS A 103 8.61 20.60 1.32
CA LYS A 103 9.25 21.91 1.28
C LYS A 103 9.66 22.18 -0.16
N ARG A 104 9.30 23.35 -0.71
CA ARG A 104 9.53 23.70 -2.11
C ARG A 104 10.98 23.51 -2.53
N SER A 105 11.92 24.00 -1.73
CA SER A 105 13.35 23.91 -2.03
C SER A 105 13.82 22.46 -2.17
N ALA A 106 13.27 21.54 -1.35
CA ALA A 106 13.56 20.11 -1.45
C ALA A 106 12.94 19.50 -2.71
N TYR A 107 11.68 19.81 -3.02
CA TYR A 107 11.02 19.32 -4.23
C TYR A 107 11.70 19.79 -5.52
N GLU A 108 12.01 21.09 -5.62
CA GLU A 108 12.69 21.68 -6.78
C GLU A 108 14.14 21.18 -6.88
N GLY A 109 14.84 21.02 -5.75
CA GLY A 109 16.18 20.44 -5.70
C GLY A 109 16.25 18.98 -6.18
N LEU A 110 15.15 18.23 -6.07
CA LEU A 110 15.02 16.89 -6.64
C LEU A 110 14.70 16.87 -8.14
N GLY A 111 14.35 18.02 -8.74
CA GLY A 111 13.76 18.08 -10.08
C GLY A 111 12.27 17.75 -10.12
N GLY A 112 11.63 17.58 -8.95
CA GLY A 112 10.21 17.28 -8.79
C GLY A 112 9.75 16.01 -9.52
N HIS A 113 8.46 15.94 -9.84
CA HIS A 113 7.89 14.83 -10.61
C HIS A 113 8.53 14.65 -12.00
N GLY A 114 9.16 15.70 -12.55
CA GLY A 114 9.91 15.61 -13.82
C GLY A 114 11.09 14.63 -13.73
N ALA A 115 11.73 14.50 -12.57
CA ALA A 115 12.84 13.58 -12.35
C ALA A 115 12.44 12.09 -12.35
N VAL A 116 11.14 11.80 -12.23
CA VAL A 116 10.60 10.42 -12.14
C VAL A 116 9.54 10.12 -13.19
N ALA A 117 9.29 11.01 -14.15
CA ALA A 117 8.20 10.89 -15.13
C ALA A 117 8.24 9.60 -16.00
N GLY A 118 9.41 8.94 -16.06
CA GLY A 118 9.59 7.67 -16.75
C GLY A 118 9.30 6.42 -15.90
N GLU A 119 9.08 6.59 -14.59
CA GLU A 119 8.90 5.50 -13.63
C GLU A 119 7.43 5.09 -13.52
N ILE A 120 7.17 3.79 -13.34
CA ILE A 120 5.79 3.30 -13.14
C ILE A 120 5.29 3.65 -11.72
N MET A 121 6.20 3.63 -10.73
CA MET A 121 5.97 3.97 -9.33
C MET A 121 6.72 5.26 -8.98
N GLU A 122 6.25 6.37 -9.55
CA GLU A 122 6.86 7.71 -9.47
C GLU A 122 7.05 8.17 -8.01
N ASP A 123 6.10 7.86 -7.14
CA ASP A 123 6.11 8.18 -5.71
C ASP A 123 7.27 7.50 -4.97
N ILE A 124 7.43 6.18 -5.13
CA ILE A 124 8.55 5.43 -4.54
C ILE A 124 9.88 5.92 -5.13
N ALA A 125 9.93 6.22 -6.44
CA ALA A 125 11.11 6.76 -7.07
C ALA A 125 11.51 8.12 -6.47
N LEU A 126 10.54 9.01 -6.22
CA LEU A 126 10.78 10.29 -5.53
C LEU A 126 11.33 10.08 -4.12
N ALA A 127 10.77 9.15 -3.35
CA ALA A 127 11.28 8.84 -2.01
C ALA A 127 12.71 8.29 -2.03
N ARG A 128 13.05 7.47 -3.02
CA ARG A 128 14.43 6.98 -3.22
C ARG A 128 15.39 8.13 -3.56
N LEU A 129 14.99 9.04 -4.45
CA LEU A 129 15.78 10.22 -4.79
C LEU A 129 15.96 11.14 -3.56
N ALA A 130 14.89 11.34 -2.78
CA ALA A 130 14.93 12.11 -1.55
C ALA A 130 15.96 11.54 -0.54
N LYS A 131 15.91 10.22 -0.30
CA LYS A 131 16.90 9.56 0.56
C LYS A 131 18.33 9.72 0.04
N LYS A 132 18.56 9.51 -1.27
CA LYS A 132 19.88 9.69 -1.90
C LYS A 132 20.40 11.12 -1.80
N ALA A 133 19.51 12.12 -1.87
CA ALA A 133 19.84 13.52 -1.75
C ALA A 133 19.97 14.01 -0.29
N GLY A 134 19.79 13.13 0.70
CA GLY A 134 19.84 13.50 2.13
C GLY A 134 18.66 14.35 2.59
N ILE A 135 17.55 14.36 1.84
CA ILE A 135 16.33 15.09 2.22
C ILE A 135 15.69 14.40 3.42
N ARG A 136 15.24 15.20 4.38
CA ARG A 136 14.59 14.70 5.61
C ARG A 136 13.19 14.18 5.29
N TYR A 137 13.15 12.93 4.85
CA TYR A 137 11.96 12.22 4.40
C TYR A 137 11.25 11.49 5.55
N ARG A 138 9.91 11.49 5.55
CA ARG A 138 9.07 10.65 6.42
C ARG A 138 7.89 10.04 5.66
N TRP A 139 7.68 8.76 5.93
CA TRP A 139 6.51 7.99 5.56
C TRP A 139 5.67 7.71 6.81
N VAL A 140 4.39 8.09 6.81
CA VAL A 140 3.56 8.06 8.03
C VAL A 140 2.14 7.58 7.73
N PHE A 141 1.56 6.84 8.66
CA PHE A 141 0.13 6.50 8.66
C PHE A 141 -0.72 7.76 8.92
N GLY A 142 -1.62 8.06 7.99
CA GLY A 142 -2.40 9.29 7.92
C GLY A 142 -3.91 9.06 8.00
N GLU A 143 -4.38 7.93 8.56
CA GLU A 143 -5.79 7.52 8.54
C GLU A 143 -6.72 8.53 9.24
N LYS A 144 -6.16 9.36 10.13
CA LYS A 144 -6.90 10.40 10.86
C LYS A 144 -7.01 11.73 10.11
N VAL A 145 -6.24 11.93 9.03
CA VAL A 145 -6.11 13.22 8.33
C VAL A 145 -6.53 13.16 6.86
N VAL A 146 -6.37 12.01 6.20
CA VAL A 146 -6.79 11.79 4.81
C VAL A 146 -7.43 10.41 4.64
N GLU A 147 -8.42 10.34 3.75
CA GLU A 147 -9.12 9.10 3.38
C GLU A 147 -9.22 9.03 1.86
N THR A 148 -8.98 7.84 1.29
CA THR A 148 -9.05 7.61 -0.15
C THR A 148 -9.93 6.40 -0.43
N ARG A 149 -10.62 6.46 -1.57
CA ARG A 149 -11.27 5.29 -2.17
C ARG A 149 -10.61 5.02 -3.51
N MET A 150 -9.52 4.26 -3.48
CA MET A 150 -8.64 4.02 -4.62
C MET A 150 -9.32 3.20 -5.72
N TYR A 151 -10.22 2.30 -5.34
CA TYR A 151 -10.89 1.37 -6.27
C TYR A 151 -12.40 1.35 -6.08
N ARG A 152 -13.16 1.21 -7.17
CA ARG A 152 -14.63 1.16 -7.16
C ARG A 152 -15.20 -0.14 -7.72
N GLY A 153 -14.57 -1.26 -7.35
CA GLY A 153 -15.03 -2.60 -7.71
C GLY A 153 -13.93 -3.51 -8.21
N LEU A 154 -14.30 -4.74 -8.56
CA LEU A 154 -13.35 -5.79 -8.96
C LEU A 154 -12.54 -5.41 -10.20
N SER A 155 -13.15 -4.76 -11.18
CA SER A 155 -12.45 -4.32 -12.39
C SER A 155 -11.31 -3.36 -12.05
N ASP A 156 -11.59 -2.33 -11.25
CA ASP A 156 -10.57 -1.34 -10.87
C ASP A 156 -9.46 -1.99 -10.05
N ILE A 157 -9.80 -2.87 -9.11
CA ILE A 157 -8.85 -3.67 -8.31
C ILE A 157 -7.93 -4.48 -9.23
N TRP A 158 -8.52 -5.27 -10.14
CA TRP A 158 -7.78 -6.14 -11.05
C TRP A 158 -6.78 -5.33 -11.87
N HIS A 159 -7.24 -4.25 -12.50
CA HIS A 159 -6.40 -3.41 -13.35
C HIS A 159 -5.31 -2.70 -12.53
N GLY A 160 -5.68 -1.98 -11.47
CA GLY A 160 -4.72 -1.18 -10.70
C GLY A 160 -3.67 -2.02 -9.99
N PHE A 161 -4.06 -3.12 -9.34
CA PHE A 161 -3.08 -3.99 -8.70
C PHE A 161 -2.27 -4.82 -9.71
N SER A 162 -2.83 -5.18 -10.87
CA SER A 162 -2.02 -5.81 -11.93
C SER A 162 -0.94 -4.86 -12.44
N LYS A 163 -1.24 -3.56 -12.57
CA LYS A 163 -0.23 -2.54 -12.92
C LYS A 163 0.90 -2.52 -11.89
N ASN A 164 0.57 -2.36 -10.60
CA ASN A 164 1.57 -2.30 -9.54
C ASN A 164 2.38 -3.59 -9.45
N MET A 165 1.71 -4.74 -9.54
CA MET A 165 2.35 -6.04 -9.45
C MET A 165 3.23 -6.33 -10.68
N SER A 166 2.87 -5.86 -11.87
CA SER A 166 3.71 -6.02 -13.08
C SER A 166 5.08 -5.36 -12.92
N GLU A 167 5.15 -4.22 -12.21
CA GLU A 167 6.42 -3.56 -11.91
C GLU A 167 7.20 -4.31 -10.82
N ILE A 168 6.52 -4.81 -9.77
CA ILE A 168 7.16 -5.62 -8.72
C ILE A 168 7.74 -6.93 -9.29
N MET A 169 7.05 -7.52 -10.28
CA MET A 169 7.43 -8.76 -10.95
C MET A 169 8.42 -8.55 -12.10
N ARG A 170 8.71 -7.29 -12.46
CA ARG A 170 9.59 -6.99 -13.59
C ARG A 170 10.97 -7.63 -13.42
N GLY A 171 11.40 -8.37 -14.45
CA GLY A 171 12.70 -9.05 -14.46
C GLY A 171 12.80 -10.28 -13.56
N ARG A 172 11.71 -10.70 -12.89
CA ARG A 172 11.66 -11.94 -12.13
C ARG A 172 11.35 -13.13 -13.04
N ASP A 173 11.91 -14.29 -12.72
CA ASP A 173 11.58 -15.53 -13.41
C ASP A 173 10.18 -16.04 -13.03
N ALA A 174 9.62 -16.89 -13.90
CA ALA A 174 8.30 -17.47 -13.70
C ALA A 174 8.19 -18.32 -12.42
N GLY A 175 9.29 -18.91 -11.96
CA GLY A 175 9.32 -19.70 -10.72
C GLY A 175 9.06 -18.81 -9.50
N VAL A 176 9.71 -17.66 -9.42
CA VAL A 176 9.47 -16.67 -8.35
C VAL A 176 8.02 -16.19 -8.35
N CYS A 177 7.44 -15.94 -9.51
CA CYS A 177 6.03 -15.59 -9.66
C CYS A 177 5.09 -16.66 -9.08
N VAL A 178 5.31 -17.92 -9.47
CA VAL A 178 4.52 -19.05 -8.97
C VAL A 178 4.67 -19.19 -7.46
N VAL A 179 5.87 -19.05 -6.92
CA VAL A 179 6.12 -19.11 -5.47
C VAL A 179 5.38 -17.99 -4.74
N MET A 180 5.36 -16.77 -5.26
CA MET A 180 4.64 -15.64 -4.63
C MET A 180 3.12 -15.81 -4.69
N ALA A 181 2.60 -16.29 -5.82
CA ALA A 181 1.18 -16.63 -5.96
C ALA A 181 0.79 -17.76 -5.00
N LEU A 182 1.60 -18.82 -4.92
CA LEU A 182 1.38 -19.94 -4.00
C LEU A 182 1.44 -19.48 -2.55
N LYS A 183 2.42 -18.65 -2.15
CA LYS A 183 2.49 -18.06 -0.82
C LYS A 183 1.23 -17.27 -0.46
N SER A 184 0.71 -16.49 -1.39
CA SER A 184 -0.54 -15.73 -1.18
C SER A 184 -1.72 -16.69 -0.98
N PHE A 185 -1.83 -17.69 -1.85
CA PHE A 185 -2.89 -18.70 -1.79
C PHE A 185 -2.83 -19.52 -0.49
N THR A 186 -1.66 -20.01 -0.11
CA THR A 186 -1.47 -20.80 1.12
C THR A 186 -1.66 -19.96 2.37
N LEU A 187 -1.31 -18.67 2.36
CA LEU A 187 -1.61 -17.76 3.45
C LEU A 187 -3.12 -17.67 3.67
N GLY A 188 -3.90 -17.45 2.60
CA GLY A 188 -5.36 -17.37 2.69
C GLY A 188 -6.04 -18.67 3.08
N TRP A 189 -5.70 -19.78 2.40
CA TRP A 189 -6.37 -21.06 2.63
C TRP A 189 -5.80 -21.86 3.79
N GLY A 190 -4.58 -21.58 4.25
CA GLY A 190 -3.95 -22.27 5.38
C GLY A 190 -4.72 -22.10 6.69
N SER A 191 -5.41 -20.98 6.88
CA SER A 191 -6.29 -20.77 8.04
C SER A 191 -7.51 -21.69 8.04
N VAL A 192 -7.89 -22.27 6.88
CA VAL A 192 -9.07 -23.13 6.73
C VAL A 192 -8.70 -24.60 6.55
N VAL A 193 -7.64 -24.88 5.77
CA VAL A 193 -7.32 -26.24 5.30
C VAL A 193 -6.49 -27.04 6.29
N LEU A 194 -5.61 -26.38 7.07
CA LEU A 194 -4.71 -27.09 8.00
C LEU A 194 -5.45 -27.99 9.00
N PRO A 195 -6.57 -27.60 9.64
CA PRO A 195 -7.25 -28.46 10.60
C PRO A 195 -7.95 -29.64 9.90
N LEU A 196 -8.47 -29.42 8.69
CA LEU A 196 -9.15 -30.45 7.89
C LEU A 196 -8.19 -31.55 7.42
N ALA A 197 -6.95 -31.19 7.07
CA ALA A 197 -5.92 -32.14 6.66
C ALA A 197 -5.57 -33.15 7.76
N PHE A 198 -5.70 -32.76 9.03
CA PHE A 198 -5.38 -33.61 10.18
C PHE A 198 -6.61 -34.19 10.87
N TRP A 199 -7.83 -33.88 10.42
CA TRP A 199 -9.07 -34.40 11.00
C TRP A 199 -9.11 -35.94 11.02
N GLY A 200 -8.76 -36.59 9.90
CA GLY A 200 -8.78 -38.06 9.78
C GLY A 200 -7.64 -38.78 10.51
N LEU A 201 -6.54 -38.08 10.79
CA LEU A 201 -5.40 -38.59 11.57
C LEU A 201 -5.64 -38.39 13.08
N GLY A 202 -6.35 -37.32 13.43
CA GLY A 202 -6.65 -36.92 14.81
C GLY A 202 -7.53 -37.90 15.59
N SER A 203 -8.30 -38.73 14.90
CA SER A 203 -9.24 -39.66 15.52
C SER A 203 -8.64 -41.03 15.85
N GLN A 204 -7.40 -41.32 15.46
CA GLN A 204 -6.85 -42.68 15.50
C GLN A 204 -5.91 -42.94 16.69
N ASP A 205 -5.15 -41.92 17.13
CA ASP A 205 -4.24 -42.05 18.28
C ASP A 205 -3.98 -40.69 19.00
N PRO A 206 -3.39 -40.68 20.21
CA PRO A 206 -3.14 -39.45 20.97
C PRO A 206 -2.18 -38.44 20.29
N ALA A 207 -1.24 -38.92 19.48
CA ALA A 207 -0.29 -38.06 18.76
C ALA A 207 -1.00 -37.35 17.60
N GLY A 208 -1.87 -38.05 16.88
CA GLY A 208 -2.76 -37.48 15.88
C GLY A 208 -3.68 -36.42 16.48
N ALA A 209 -4.29 -36.71 17.64
CA ALA A 209 -5.15 -35.76 18.33
C ALA A 209 -4.40 -34.48 18.72
N MET A 210 -3.17 -34.62 19.24
CA MET A 210 -2.29 -33.47 19.53
C MET A 210 -1.98 -32.66 18.27
N ALA A 211 -1.59 -33.32 17.16
CA ALA A 211 -1.30 -32.66 15.90
C ALA A 211 -2.52 -31.88 15.35
N PHE A 212 -3.71 -32.47 15.42
CA PHE A 212 -4.96 -31.81 15.03
C PHE A 212 -5.18 -30.52 15.83
N TRP A 213 -5.07 -30.57 17.16
CA TRP A 213 -5.29 -29.39 18.00
C TRP A 213 -4.22 -28.31 17.80
N MET A 214 -2.97 -28.69 17.56
CA MET A 214 -1.91 -27.75 17.19
C MET A 214 -2.22 -27.05 15.86
N CYS A 215 -2.64 -27.79 14.84
CA CYS A 215 -3.04 -27.22 13.55
C CYS A 215 -4.29 -26.34 13.68
N ALA A 216 -5.28 -26.75 14.46
CA ALA A 216 -6.48 -25.96 14.75
C ALA A 216 -6.14 -24.64 15.44
N ALA A 217 -5.26 -24.67 16.46
CA ALA A 217 -4.80 -23.47 17.15
C ALA A 217 -4.01 -22.54 16.22
N ALA A 218 -3.11 -23.08 15.40
CA ALA A 218 -2.34 -22.29 14.43
C ALA A 218 -3.25 -21.65 13.37
N SER A 219 -4.23 -22.40 12.87
CA SER A 219 -5.24 -21.89 11.94
C SER A 219 -6.11 -20.80 12.53
N ALA A 220 -6.57 -20.97 13.77
CA ALA A 220 -7.32 -19.94 14.49
C ALA A 220 -6.48 -18.68 14.68
N ALA A 221 -5.22 -18.82 15.11
CA ALA A 221 -4.31 -17.67 15.26
C ALA A 221 -4.07 -16.95 13.93
N LEU A 222 -3.85 -17.70 12.85
CA LEU A 222 -3.68 -17.13 11.52
C LEU A 222 -4.97 -16.43 11.04
N PHE A 223 -6.13 -17.06 11.22
CA PHE A 223 -7.41 -16.45 10.87
C PHE A 223 -7.67 -15.16 11.65
N LEU A 224 -7.37 -15.15 12.95
CA LEU A 224 -7.52 -13.95 13.78
C LEU A 224 -6.57 -12.83 13.33
N ALA A 225 -5.34 -13.15 12.97
CA ALA A 225 -4.41 -12.17 12.39
C ALA A 225 -4.92 -11.61 11.05
N GLN A 226 -5.53 -12.44 10.21
CA GLN A 226 -6.16 -11.99 8.97
C GLN A 226 -7.44 -11.18 9.22
N ALA A 227 -8.25 -11.56 10.22
CA ALA A 227 -9.46 -10.85 10.58
C ALA A 227 -9.19 -9.51 11.25
N ALA A 228 -8.02 -9.32 11.88
CA ALA A 228 -7.61 -8.03 12.43
C ALA A 228 -7.58 -6.94 11.35
N THR A 229 -7.12 -7.24 10.13
CA THR A 229 -7.09 -6.25 9.04
C THR A 229 -8.48 -5.85 8.55
N VAL A 230 -9.49 -6.71 8.73
CA VAL A 230 -10.90 -6.38 8.47
C VAL A 230 -11.36 -5.29 9.43
N LEU A 231 -10.96 -5.38 10.70
CA LEU A 231 -11.29 -4.39 11.73
C LEU A 231 -10.53 -3.08 11.52
N ASP A 232 -9.24 -3.16 11.21
CA ASP A 232 -8.38 -1.99 10.97
C ASP A 232 -8.89 -1.15 9.78
N LEU A 233 -9.41 -1.81 8.74
CA LEU A 233 -10.02 -1.17 7.57
C LEU A 233 -11.51 -0.85 7.76
N GLN A 234 -12.06 -1.03 8.97
CA GLN A 234 -13.46 -0.77 9.29
C GLN A 234 -14.46 -1.50 8.38
N VAL A 235 -14.06 -2.67 7.87
CA VAL A 235 -14.91 -3.55 7.08
C VAL A 235 -15.82 -4.34 8.03
N PRO A 236 -17.10 -4.61 7.67
CA PRO A 236 -17.97 -5.43 8.53
C PRO A 236 -17.38 -6.82 8.79
N VAL A 237 -17.35 -7.25 10.06
CA VAL A 237 -16.65 -8.48 10.50
C VAL A 237 -17.07 -9.75 9.73
N GLY A 238 -18.31 -9.80 9.23
CA GLY A 238 -18.80 -10.91 8.42
C GLY A 238 -18.00 -11.15 7.13
N TYR A 239 -17.25 -10.15 6.65
CA TYR A 239 -16.37 -10.31 5.49
C TYR A 239 -15.12 -11.14 5.77
N ALA A 240 -14.77 -11.40 7.04
CA ALA A 240 -13.63 -12.23 7.38
C ALA A 240 -13.71 -13.65 6.78
N VAL A 241 -14.92 -14.19 6.60
CA VAL A 241 -15.12 -15.50 5.95
C VAL A 241 -14.66 -15.54 4.49
N PHE A 242 -14.60 -14.38 3.82
CA PHE A 242 -14.19 -14.26 2.42
C PHE A 242 -12.71 -13.93 2.25
N LEU A 243 -11.94 -13.78 3.33
CA LEU A 243 -10.50 -13.48 3.26
C LEU A 243 -9.74 -14.45 2.34
N PRO A 244 -9.97 -15.79 2.35
CA PRO A 244 -9.31 -16.70 1.42
C PRO A 244 -9.54 -16.34 -0.06
N ALA A 245 -10.70 -15.79 -0.41
CA ALA A 245 -10.99 -15.32 -1.77
C ALA A 245 -10.19 -14.07 -2.13
N GLY A 246 -9.99 -13.14 -1.19
CA GLY A 246 -9.12 -11.97 -1.39
C GLY A 246 -7.66 -12.36 -1.65
N PHE A 247 -7.12 -13.30 -0.87
CA PHE A 247 -5.79 -13.89 -1.10
C PHE A 247 -5.68 -14.63 -2.43
N THR A 248 -6.74 -15.35 -2.83
CA THR A 248 -6.81 -16.02 -4.14
C THR A 248 -6.78 -15.02 -5.29
N LEU A 249 -7.52 -13.91 -5.17
CA LEU A 249 -7.50 -12.83 -6.16
C LEU A 249 -6.10 -12.21 -6.27
N HIS A 250 -5.39 -12.01 -5.16
CA HIS A 250 -4.00 -11.53 -5.20
C HIS A 250 -3.07 -12.52 -5.91
N ALA A 251 -3.21 -13.82 -5.66
CA ALA A 251 -2.45 -14.85 -6.36
C ALA A 251 -2.71 -14.82 -7.88
N ALA A 252 -3.98 -14.67 -8.29
CA ALA A 252 -4.36 -14.53 -9.70
C ALA A 252 -3.77 -13.26 -10.35
N ILE A 253 -3.84 -12.11 -9.66
CA ILE A 253 -3.22 -10.85 -10.11
C ILE A 253 -1.71 -11.02 -10.27
N THR A 254 -1.05 -11.71 -9.34
CA THR A 254 0.40 -11.98 -9.41
C THR A 254 0.75 -12.78 -10.67
N LEU A 255 0.05 -13.89 -10.92
CA LEU A 255 0.26 -14.71 -12.11
C LEU A 255 -0.04 -13.93 -13.41
N ASN A 256 -1.16 -13.21 -13.45
CA ASN A 256 -1.53 -12.37 -14.59
C ASN A 256 -0.46 -11.30 -14.87
N SER A 257 0.07 -10.68 -13.82
CA SER A 257 1.08 -9.64 -13.93
C SER A 257 2.42 -10.17 -14.42
N CYS A 258 2.76 -11.42 -14.09
CA CYS A 258 3.94 -12.08 -14.63
C CYS A 258 3.82 -12.43 -16.11
N LEU A 259 2.62 -12.86 -16.56
CA LEU A 259 2.37 -13.12 -17.98
C LEU A 259 2.41 -11.84 -18.83
N ASN A 260 2.06 -10.71 -18.22
CA ASN A 260 2.07 -9.40 -18.86
C ASN A 260 3.28 -8.54 -18.46
N ALA A 261 4.26 -9.12 -17.76
CA ALA A 261 5.43 -8.40 -17.28
C ALA A 261 6.24 -7.86 -18.47
N GLY A 262 6.38 -6.54 -18.55
CA GLY A 262 7.06 -5.86 -19.66
C GLY A 262 6.14 -5.14 -20.64
N GLN A 263 4.81 -5.27 -20.52
CA GLN A 263 3.89 -4.37 -21.22
C GLN A 263 3.97 -2.97 -20.59
N ARG A 264 4.80 -2.10 -21.18
CA ARG A 264 4.99 -0.69 -20.78
C ARG A 264 3.83 0.22 -21.14
N ARG A 265 2.63 -0.33 -21.34
CA ARG A 265 1.43 0.43 -21.72
C ARG A 265 0.44 0.40 -20.58
N TRP A 266 0.17 1.57 -20.01
CA TRP A 266 -0.91 1.74 -19.06
C TRP A 266 -1.78 2.90 -19.49
N LYS A 267 -3.05 2.60 -19.82
CA LYS A 267 -3.94 3.53 -20.54
C LYS A 267 -3.21 4.08 -21.79
N ASP A 268 -3.11 5.40 -21.92
CA ASP A 268 -2.48 6.09 -23.06
C ASP A 268 -0.97 6.38 -22.86
N ARG A 269 -0.36 5.91 -21.76
CA ARG A 269 1.05 6.22 -21.43
C ARG A 269 1.97 5.03 -21.72
N VAL A 270 3.11 5.33 -22.35
CA VAL A 270 4.22 4.39 -22.55
C VAL A 270 5.37 4.78 -21.65
N TYR A 271 5.78 3.88 -20.74
CA TYR A 271 6.91 4.13 -19.83
C TYR A 271 8.23 3.71 -20.47
N GLY A 272 9.23 4.60 -20.52
CA GLY A 272 10.51 4.41 -21.21
C GLY A 272 11.48 3.48 -20.48
N SER A 273 12.33 2.75 -21.21
CA SER A 273 13.34 1.86 -20.62
C SER A 273 14.55 2.67 -20.15
N SER A 274 14.65 2.86 -18.84
CA SER A 274 15.93 3.13 -18.19
C SER A 274 16.74 1.86 -18.02
#